data_AF-A0A7Y9KGU4-F1
#
_entry.id   AF-A0A7Y9KGU4-F1
#
_cell.length_a   1.000
_cell.length_b   1.000
_cell.length_c   1.000
_cell.angle_alpha   90.00
_cell.angle_beta   90.00
_cell.angle_gamma   90.00
#
_symmetry.space_group_name_H-M   'P 1'
#
loop_
_entity.id
_entity.type
_entity.pdbx_description
1 polymer ?
#
loop_
_entity_poly.entity_id
_entity_poly.type
_entity_poly.pdbx_seq_one_letter_code
_entity_poly.pdbx_strand_id
1 'polypeptide(L)'
;MTVGLLIFALTAVLASLYSRGIADNGPLTYAEVCAKEEKELADLPGTEALTRALESRRTSEDVYAVIWVDVHLLQAPGCPGSTEADPQSLAIDKYMLVDAIDKGGPAVLSKTIYRPVASELAALVHISGTKDTAWARFDRLMKKVDGDLAKTGIGGNGPLSDTSVSGYLFVGGHGYGHWR
;
A
#
# COMPACT_ATOMS: atom_id res chain seq x y z
N MET A 1 12.70 19.61 35.86
CA MET A 1 13.16 19.30 34.48
C MET A 1 13.07 17.81 34.27
N THR A 2 11.95 17.33 33.72
CA THR A 2 11.69 15.92 33.42
C THR A 2 11.45 15.79 31.92
N VAL A 3 12.53 15.83 31.15
CA VAL A 3 12.51 15.63 29.67
C VAL A 3 13.54 14.55 29.28
N GLY A 4 13.84 13.63 30.20
CA GLY A 4 14.83 12.56 29.98
C GLY A 4 14.24 11.21 29.61
N LEU A 5 12.95 10.96 29.88
CA LEU A 5 12.39 9.60 29.80
C LEU A 5 11.56 9.30 28.55
N LEU A 6 11.18 10.30 27.74
CA LEU A 6 10.30 10.09 26.58
C LEU A 6 11.04 9.75 25.28
N ILE A 7 12.37 9.95 25.23
CA ILE A 7 13.18 9.70 24.02
C ILE A 7 13.68 8.24 23.96
N PHE A 8 13.73 7.53 25.09
CA PHE A 8 14.14 6.11 25.11
C PHE A 8 13.05 5.14 24.61
N ALA A 9 11.77 5.55 24.60
CA ALA A 9 10.70 4.72 24.05
C ALA A 9 10.65 4.77 22.51
N LEU A 10 11.03 5.89 21.89
CA LEU A 10 10.98 6.04 20.42
C LEU A 10 12.15 5.36 19.71
N THR A 11 13.31 5.24 20.38
CA THR A 11 14.47 4.53 19.84
C THR A 11 14.32 3.01 19.92
N ALA A 12 13.57 2.49 20.91
CA ALA A 12 13.29 1.06 21.01
C ALA A 12 12.34 0.55 19.90
N VAL A 13 11.38 1.36 19.46
CA VAL A 13 10.49 1.00 18.34
C VAL A 13 11.27 1.02 17.01
N LEU A 14 12.20 1.97 16.81
CA LEU A 14 13.10 1.97 15.64
C LEU A 14 14.12 0.82 15.66
N ALA A 15 14.63 0.43 16.84
CA ALA A 15 15.50 -0.74 16.96
C ALA A 15 14.74 -2.06 16.70
N SER A 16 13.44 -2.11 16.99
CA SER A 16 12.59 -3.27 16.70
C SER A 16 12.31 -3.46 15.19
N LEU A 17 12.41 -2.39 14.38
CA LEU A 17 12.34 -2.46 12.91
C LEU A 17 13.68 -2.92 12.29
N TYR A 18 14.80 -2.68 12.96
CA TYR A 18 16.11 -3.26 12.59
C TYR A 18 16.33 -4.70 13.09
N SER A 19 15.45 -5.22 13.96
CA SER A 19 15.52 -6.60 14.49
C SER A 19 14.41 -7.53 13.98
N ARG A 20 13.60 -7.11 12.99
CA ARG A 20 12.66 -8.02 12.31
C ARG A 20 13.39 -8.88 11.28
N GLY A 21 14.20 -9.77 11.82
CA GLY A 21 15.01 -10.73 11.09
C GLY A 21 16.12 -11.38 11.90
N ILE A 22 16.04 -11.49 13.23
CA ILE A 22 16.79 -12.55 13.92
C ILE A 22 15.97 -13.83 13.69
N ALA A 23 16.07 -14.39 12.49
CA ALA A 23 16.10 -15.84 12.39
C ALA A 23 17.33 -16.31 13.17
N ASP A 24 17.39 -17.57 13.59
CA ASP A 24 18.54 -18.14 14.32
C ASP A 24 19.91 -18.02 13.59
N ASN A 25 19.97 -17.34 12.43
CA ASN A 25 21.11 -17.17 11.52
C ASN A 25 21.28 -15.71 11.02
N GLY A 26 21.63 -14.72 11.86
CA GLY A 26 22.19 -13.42 11.42
C GLY A 26 21.30 -12.47 10.58
N PRO A 27 21.79 -11.25 10.25
CA PRO A 27 21.07 -10.30 9.40
C PRO A 27 21.04 -10.76 7.93
N LEU A 28 19.86 -10.70 7.30
CA LEU A 28 19.66 -11.05 5.89
C LEU A 28 20.49 -10.15 4.96
N THR A 29 21.06 -10.75 3.92
CA THR A 29 21.68 -10.05 2.80
C THR A 29 20.64 -9.35 1.92
N TYR A 30 21.07 -8.36 1.13
CA TYR A 30 20.19 -7.65 0.18
C TYR A 30 19.45 -8.60 -0.78
N ALA A 31 20.15 -9.61 -1.31
CA ALA A 31 19.55 -10.60 -2.21
C ALA A 31 18.50 -11.48 -1.51
N GLU A 32 18.68 -11.81 -0.23
CA GLU A 32 17.70 -12.58 0.55
C GLU A 32 16.45 -11.75 0.86
N VAL A 33 16.61 -10.45 1.13
CA VAL A 33 15.48 -9.52 1.28
C VAL A 33 14.70 -9.45 -0.03
N CYS A 34 15.38 -9.23 -1.15
CA CYS A 34 14.78 -9.22 -2.49
C CYS A 34 13.95 -10.47 -2.79
N ALA A 35 14.54 -11.66 -2.61
CA ALA A 35 13.86 -12.93 -2.89
C ALA A 35 12.65 -13.16 -1.96
N LYS A 36 12.75 -12.72 -0.71
CA LYS A 36 11.64 -12.80 0.24
C LYS A 36 10.48 -11.88 -0.17
N GLU A 37 10.77 -10.62 -0.48
CA GLU A 37 9.74 -9.66 -0.90
C GLU A 37 9.11 -10.10 -2.23
N GLU A 38 9.91 -10.60 -3.18
CA GLU A 38 9.39 -11.15 -4.44
C GLU A 38 8.40 -12.30 -4.19
N LYS A 39 8.73 -13.21 -3.26
CA LYS A 39 7.81 -14.29 -2.87
C LYS A 39 6.52 -13.76 -2.23
N GLU A 40 6.64 -12.83 -1.28
CA GLU A 40 5.46 -12.24 -0.61
C GLU A 40 4.58 -11.42 -1.57
N LEU A 41 5.17 -10.84 -2.61
CA LEU A 41 4.47 -10.13 -3.68
C LEU A 41 3.85 -11.09 -4.70
N ALA A 42 4.47 -12.24 -4.97
CA ALA A 42 3.92 -13.28 -5.83
C ALA A 42 2.70 -13.98 -5.20
N ASP A 43 2.64 -14.04 -3.86
CA ASP A 43 1.48 -14.57 -3.12
C ASP A 43 0.25 -13.63 -3.16
N LEU A 44 0.40 -12.39 -3.65
CA LEU A 44 -0.72 -11.47 -3.78
C LEU A 44 -1.66 -11.88 -4.93
N PRO A 45 -2.99 -11.73 -4.73
CA PRO A 45 -3.95 -12.01 -5.79
C PRO A 45 -3.75 -11.08 -6.99
N GLY A 46 -3.69 -11.65 -8.19
CA GLY A 46 -3.49 -10.92 -9.44
C GLY A 46 -4.76 -10.33 -10.06
N THR A 47 -4.65 -9.86 -11.30
CA THR A 47 -5.74 -9.18 -12.04
C THR A 47 -7.04 -9.99 -12.08
N GLU A 48 -6.99 -11.30 -12.34
CA GLU A 48 -8.21 -12.13 -12.39
C GLU A 48 -8.97 -12.15 -11.05
N ALA A 49 -8.24 -12.22 -9.94
CA ALA A 49 -8.83 -12.23 -8.62
C ALA A 49 -9.43 -10.86 -8.26
N LEU A 50 -8.79 -9.77 -8.69
CA LEU A 50 -9.35 -8.43 -8.57
C LEU A 50 -10.65 -8.30 -9.38
N THR A 51 -10.64 -8.70 -10.66
CA THR A 51 -11.84 -8.67 -11.52
C THR A 51 -12.97 -9.49 -10.91
N ARG A 52 -12.71 -10.71 -10.43
CA ARG A 52 -13.72 -11.54 -9.75
C ARG A 52 -14.25 -10.86 -8.48
N ALA A 53 -13.38 -10.20 -7.71
CA ALA A 53 -13.81 -9.46 -6.54
C ALA A 53 -14.73 -8.30 -6.92
N LEU A 54 -14.39 -7.53 -7.96
CA LEU A 54 -15.24 -6.44 -8.46
C LEU A 54 -16.59 -6.92 -8.97
N GLU A 55 -16.61 -7.99 -9.77
CA GLU A 55 -17.87 -8.59 -10.26
C GLU A 55 -18.74 -9.12 -9.11
N SER A 56 -18.13 -9.71 -8.07
CA SER A 56 -18.87 -10.16 -6.88
C SER A 56 -19.56 -9.02 -6.12
N ARG A 57 -19.10 -7.77 -6.30
CA ARG A 57 -19.69 -6.57 -5.69
C ARG A 57 -20.68 -5.85 -6.60
N ARG A 58 -20.86 -6.29 -7.85
CA ARG A 58 -21.70 -5.60 -8.85
C ARG A 58 -23.16 -5.48 -8.44
N THR A 59 -23.66 -6.40 -7.62
CA THR A 59 -25.03 -6.38 -7.08
C THR A 59 -25.12 -5.86 -5.64
N SER A 60 -23.99 -5.43 -5.06
CA SER A 60 -23.92 -4.94 -3.70
C SER A 60 -24.39 -3.49 -3.60
N GLU A 61 -25.12 -3.17 -2.55
CA GLU A 61 -25.48 -1.79 -2.19
C GLU A 61 -24.40 -1.09 -1.34
N ASP A 62 -23.42 -1.86 -0.85
CA ASP A 62 -22.24 -1.33 -0.16
C ASP A 62 -21.35 -0.48 -1.07
N VAL A 63 -20.62 0.45 -0.46
CA VAL A 63 -19.71 1.38 -1.11
C VAL A 63 -18.30 0.78 -1.16
N TYR A 64 -17.74 0.66 -2.36
CA TYR A 64 -16.38 0.19 -2.56
C TYR A 64 -15.54 1.21 -3.32
N ALA A 65 -14.24 1.21 -3.07
CA ALA A 65 -13.27 1.90 -3.88
C ALA A 65 -12.17 0.93 -4.34
N VAL A 66 -11.70 1.09 -5.57
CA VAL A 66 -10.39 0.55 -5.98
C VAL A 66 -9.40 1.69 -5.99
N ILE A 67 -8.29 1.51 -5.29
CA ILE A 67 -7.15 2.42 -5.29
C ILE A 67 -6.03 1.74 -6.05
N TRP A 68 -5.54 2.35 -7.11
CA TRP A 68 -4.44 1.88 -7.92
C TRP A 68 -3.19 2.68 -7.59
N VAL A 69 -2.09 1.97 -7.46
CA VAL A 69 -0.76 2.54 -7.26
C VAL A 69 0.12 1.97 -8.36
N ASP A 70 0.46 2.81 -9.32
CA ASP A 70 1.43 2.49 -10.36
C ASP A 70 2.82 2.89 -9.87
N VAL A 71 3.68 1.88 -9.76
CA VAL A 71 5.05 2.02 -9.30
C VAL A 71 5.91 2.05 -10.55
N HIS A 72 6.29 3.26 -10.97
CA HIS A 72 7.25 3.39 -12.06
C HIS A 72 8.61 2.85 -11.61
N LEU A 73 9.37 2.31 -12.57
CA LEU A 73 10.69 1.72 -12.39
C LEU A 73 11.59 2.59 -11.51
N LEU A 74 11.64 2.29 -10.21
CA LEU A 74 12.50 3.00 -9.26
C LEU A 74 13.95 2.82 -9.71
N GLN A 75 14.58 3.92 -10.11
CA GLN A 75 15.93 3.96 -10.66
C GLN A 75 17.04 3.81 -9.60
N ALA A 76 16.83 2.97 -8.57
CA ALA A 76 17.84 2.66 -7.54
C ALA A 76 17.94 1.13 -7.33
N PRO A 77 19.08 0.62 -6.83
CA PRO A 77 19.72 -0.61 -7.32
C PRO A 77 18.78 -1.81 -7.31
N GLY A 78 18.33 -2.22 -8.50
CA GLY A 78 17.39 -3.33 -8.64
C GLY A 78 17.92 -4.62 -8.00
N CYS A 79 17.04 -5.33 -7.33
CA CYS A 79 17.26 -6.72 -6.94
C CYS A 79 17.92 -7.50 -8.10
N PRO A 80 19.04 -8.22 -7.86
CA PRO A 80 19.77 -8.89 -8.92
C PRO A 80 18.85 -9.82 -9.72
N GLY A 81 18.73 -9.58 -11.03
CA GLY A 81 17.91 -10.39 -11.93
C GLY A 81 16.45 -9.92 -12.11
N SER A 82 16.03 -8.84 -11.43
CA SER A 82 14.70 -8.27 -11.68
C SER A 82 14.66 -7.47 -12.99
N THR A 83 13.71 -7.82 -13.87
CA THR A 83 13.42 -7.09 -15.12
C THR A 83 12.22 -6.16 -15.00
N GLU A 84 11.62 -6.08 -13.82
CA GLU A 84 10.35 -5.38 -13.54
C GLU A 84 10.53 -4.37 -12.38
N ALA A 85 9.43 -3.96 -11.73
CA ALA A 85 9.52 -3.15 -10.51
C ALA A 85 10.36 -3.87 -9.44
N ASP A 86 11.24 -3.13 -8.77
CA ASP A 86 12.08 -3.65 -7.71
C ASP A 86 11.22 -4.23 -6.57
N PRO A 87 11.33 -5.53 -6.24
CA PRO A 87 10.48 -6.18 -5.24
C PRO A 87 10.54 -5.52 -3.86
N GLN A 88 11.73 -5.07 -3.43
CA GLN A 88 11.86 -4.39 -2.13
C GLN A 88 11.10 -3.07 -2.14
N SER A 89 11.19 -2.33 -3.23
CA SER A 89 10.48 -1.07 -3.39
C SER A 89 8.97 -1.24 -3.46
N LEU A 90 8.50 -2.23 -4.22
CA LEU A 90 7.07 -2.55 -4.30
C LEU A 90 6.50 -3.01 -2.95
N ALA A 91 7.32 -3.70 -2.14
CA ALA A 91 6.94 -4.06 -0.78
C ALA A 91 6.84 -2.84 0.16
N ILE A 92 7.73 -1.85 0.00
CA ILE A 92 7.64 -0.56 0.71
C ILE A 92 6.33 0.15 0.33
N ASP A 93 6.01 0.23 -0.96
CA ASP A 93 4.78 0.86 -1.45
C ASP A 93 3.53 0.14 -0.96
N LYS A 94 3.55 -1.19 -0.95
CA LYS A 94 2.48 -2.02 -0.35
C LYS A 94 2.27 -1.70 1.12
N TYR A 95 3.36 -1.63 1.90
CA TYR A 95 3.28 -1.30 3.32
C TYR A 95 2.70 0.10 3.53
N MET A 96 3.17 1.08 2.76
CA MET A 96 2.72 2.46 2.84
C MET A 96 1.26 2.63 2.41
N LEU A 97 0.83 1.93 1.35
CA LEU A 97 -0.57 1.89 0.94
C LEU A 97 -1.46 1.33 2.05
N VAL A 98 -1.05 0.21 2.67
CA VAL A 98 -1.77 -0.39 3.80
C VAL A 98 -1.85 0.56 4.99
N ASP A 99 -0.74 1.16 5.38
CA ASP A 99 -0.66 2.10 6.50
C ASP A 99 -1.49 3.37 6.24
N ALA A 100 -1.46 3.90 5.01
CA ALA A 100 -2.26 5.05 4.63
C ALA A 100 -3.76 4.76 4.62
N ILE A 101 -4.16 3.57 4.16
CA ILE A 101 -5.57 3.12 4.21
C ILE A 101 -6.01 2.97 5.67
N ASP A 102 -5.19 2.35 6.53
CA ASP A 102 -5.52 2.15 7.94
C ASP A 102 -5.59 3.47 8.72
N LYS A 103 -4.74 4.43 8.37
CA LYS A 103 -4.78 5.81 8.91
C LYS A 103 -5.87 6.68 8.27
N GLY A 104 -6.49 6.24 7.18
CA GLY A 104 -7.64 6.88 6.54
C GLY A 104 -8.88 6.97 7.46
N GLY A 105 -8.87 6.25 8.58
CA GLY A 105 -9.81 6.38 9.70
C GLY A 105 -10.94 5.35 9.68
N PRO A 106 -11.95 5.49 10.57
CA PRO A 106 -13.07 4.53 10.74
C PRO A 106 -13.98 4.39 9.52
N ALA A 107 -13.65 5.07 8.41
CA ALA A 107 -14.34 4.97 7.14
C ALA A 107 -14.07 3.64 6.42
N VAL A 108 -12.95 2.96 6.67
CA VAL A 108 -12.61 1.70 6.01
C VAL A 108 -13.09 0.51 6.84
N LEU A 109 -13.98 -0.29 6.27
CA LEU A 109 -14.54 -1.49 6.90
C LEU A 109 -13.70 -2.74 6.60
N SER A 110 -13.15 -2.82 5.39
CA SER A 110 -12.22 -3.87 5.00
C SER A 110 -11.35 -3.41 3.84
N LYS A 111 -10.20 -4.08 3.68
CA LYS A 111 -9.30 -3.88 2.55
C LYS A 111 -8.68 -5.20 2.11
N THR A 112 -8.48 -5.34 0.81
CA THR A 112 -7.69 -6.43 0.22
C THR A 112 -6.70 -5.83 -0.77
N ILE A 113 -5.44 -6.25 -0.66
CA ILE A 113 -4.37 -5.82 -1.57
C ILE A 113 -4.18 -6.87 -2.66
N TYR A 114 -4.01 -6.39 -3.88
CA TYR A 114 -3.79 -7.15 -5.11
C TYR A 114 -2.50 -6.66 -5.74
N ARG A 115 -1.89 -7.53 -6.55
CA ARG A 115 -0.79 -7.19 -7.47
C ARG A 115 -1.22 -7.51 -8.89
N PRO A 116 -1.98 -6.60 -9.55
CA PRO A 116 -2.60 -6.88 -10.84
C PRO A 116 -1.58 -7.22 -11.92
N VAL A 117 -0.49 -6.45 -11.95
CA VAL A 117 0.71 -6.68 -12.77
C VAL A 117 1.95 -6.40 -11.93
N ALA A 118 3.12 -6.70 -12.50
CA ALA A 118 4.38 -6.63 -11.77
C ALA A 118 4.72 -5.28 -11.16
N SER A 119 4.33 -4.18 -11.82
CA SER A 119 4.61 -2.79 -11.45
C SER A 119 3.43 -2.09 -10.78
N GLU A 120 2.35 -2.81 -10.46
CA GLU A 120 1.14 -2.19 -9.92
C GLU A 120 0.65 -2.88 -8.65
N LEU A 121 0.11 -2.06 -7.75
CA LEU A 121 -0.69 -2.50 -6.63
C LEU A 121 -2.11 -1.98 -6.78
N ALA A 122 -3.08 -2.78 -6.34
CA ALA A 122 -4.45 -2.33 -6.19
C ALA A 122 -4.98 -2.67 -4.81
N ALA A 123 -5.70 -1.75 -4.19
CA ALA A 123 -6.45 -1.99 -2.97
C ALA A 123 -7.95 -1.91 -3.27
N LEU A 124 -8.67 -3.00 -3.05
CA LEU A 124 -10.13 -2.98 -2.96
C LEU A 124 -10.51 -2.65 -1.52
N VAL A 125 -11.19 -1.53 -1.33
CA VAL A 125 -11.52 -0.98 -0.02
C VAL A 125 -13.04 -0.89 0.13
N HIS A 126 -13.59 -1.48 1.18
CA HIS A 126 -14.97 -1.29 1.58
C HIS A 126 -15.06 -0.05 2.47
N ILE A 127 -15.85 0.93 2.05
CA ILE A 127 -16.04 2.19 2.75
C ILE A 127 -17.40 2.20 3.44
N SER A 128 -17.45 2.60 4.71
CA SER A 128 -18.72 2.76 5.42
C SER A 128 -19.50 3.97 4.88
N GLY A 129 -20.83 3.90 5.01
CA GLY A 129 -21.75 5.01 4.72
C GLY A 129 -22.59 4.77 3.48
N THR A 130 -23.21 5.85 3.00
CA THR A 130 -24.06 5.86 1.81
C THR A 130 -23.35 6.56 0.66
N LYS A 131 -23.85 6.39 -0.57
CA LYS A 131 -23.39 7.11 -1.76
C LYS A 131 -23.17 8.61 -1.51
N ASP A 132 -24.08 9.27 -0.79
CA ASP A 132 -24.04 10.72 -0.56
C ASP A 132 -22.90 11.16 0.37
N THR A 133 -22.44 10.27 1.25
CA THR A 133 -21.36 10.54 2.21
C THR A 133 -20.03 9.87 1.82
N ALA A 134 -20.09 8.92 0.90
CA ALA A 134 -18.97 8.12 0.41
C ALA A 134 -17.93 8.97 -0.31
N TRP A 135 -18.34 9.90 -1.16
CA TRP A 135 -17.40 10.72 -1.95
C TRP A 135 -16.46 11.53 -1.06
N ALA A 136 -16.99 12.24 -0.05
CA ALA A 136 -16.17 13.02 0.86
C ALA A 136 -15.21 12.15 1.70
N ARG A 137 -15.60 10.91 2.01
CA ARG A 137 -14.74 9.94 2.71
C ARG A 137 -13.64 9.42 1.79
N PHE A 138 -14.01 9.08 0.57
CA PHE A 138 -13.11 8.63 -0.49
C PHE A 138 -12.08 9.72 -0.84
N ASP A 139 -12.48 10.98 -1.04
CA ASP A 139 -11.55 12.08 -1.30
C ASP A 139 -10.53 12.28 -0.16
N ARG A 140 -10.97 12.19 1.10
CA ARG A 140 -10.04 12.25 2.25
C ARG A 140 -9.08 11.07 2.30
N LEU A 141 -9.57 9.87 2.01
CA LEU A 141 -8.76 8.66 1.93
C LEU A 141 -7.71 8.81 0.82
N MET A 142 -8.11 9.23 -0.38
CA MET A 142 -7.19 9.39 -1.50
C MET A 142 -6.14 10.46 -1.24
N LYS A 143 -6.50 11.62 -0.68
CA LYS A 143 -5.53 12.65 -0.27
C LYS A 143 -4.52 12.16 0.78
N LYS A 144 -4.95 11.24 1.65
CA LYS A 144 -4.07 10.64 2.66
C LYS A 144 -3.12 9.63 2.02
N VAL A 145 -3.64 8.75 1.16
CA VAL A 145 -2.86 7.78 0.39
C VAL A 145 -1.83 8.50 -0.47
N ASP A 146 -2.26 9.38 -1.36
CA ASP A 146 -1.37 10.19 -2.20
C ASP A 146 -0.33 10.97 -1.37
N GLY A 147 -0.79 11.64 -0.31
CA GLY A 147 0.09 12.42 0.56
C GLY A 147 1.13 11.59 1.32
N ASP A 148 0.82 10.34 1.69
CA ASP A 148 1.76 9.45 2.38
C ASP A 148 2.72 8.80 1.38
N LEU A 149 2.22 8.35 0.22
CA LEU A 149 3.05 7.81 -0.87
C LEU A 149 4.03 8.85 -1.44
N ALA A 150 3.61 10.11 -1.58
CA ALA A 150 4.49 11.18 -2.05
C ALA A 150 5.58 11.61 -1.05
N LYS A 151 5.43 11.30 0.26
CA LYS A 151 6.27 11.89 1.33
C LYS A 151 7.39 11.01 1.85
N THR A 152 7.38 9.70 1.62
CA THR A 152 8.35 8.82 2.28
C THR A 152 8.89 7.73 1.38
N GLY A 153 10.08 7.91 0.81
CA GLY A 153 10.95 6.77 0.50
C GLY A 153 11.52 6.22 1.82
N ILE A 154 11.31 4.94 2.13
CA ILE A 154 11.98 4.32 3.27
C ILE A 154 13.50 4.30 2.99
N GLY A 155 14.31 4.80 3.93
CA GLY A 155 15.78 4.69 3.87
C GLY A 155 16.57 5.92 3.42
N GLY A 156 15.94 7.09 3.26
CA GLY A 156 16.67 8.31 2.86
C GLY A 156 16.90 8.44 1.35
N ASN A 157 16.27 7.60 0.53
CA ASN A 157 16.25 7.72 -0.92
C ASN A 157 15.08 8.61 -1.40
N GLY A 158 15.00 9.83 -0.89
CA GLY A 158 14.12 10.88 -1.43
C GLY A 158 12.61 10.60 -1.41
N PRO A 159 11.79 11.53 -1.94
CA PRO A 159 10.38 11.27 -2.23
C PRO A 159 10.27 10.20 -3.33
N LEU A 160 9.27 9.32 -3.22
CA LEU A 160 8.84 8.46 -4.32
C LEU A 160 8.14 9.34 -5.36
N SER A 161 8.91 10.14 -6.11
CA SER A 161 8.39 11.11 -7.08
C SER A 161 7.71 10.46 -8.29
N ASP A 162 7.86 9.14 -8.43
CA ASP A 162 7.50 8.40 -9.63
C ASP A 162 6.36 7.40 -9.35
N THR A 163 5.72 7.47 -8.19
CA THR A 163 4.53 6.68 -7.89
C THR A 163 3.28 7.47 -8.25
N SER A 164 2.40 6.89 -9.08
CA SER A 164 1.12 7.52 -9.41
C SER A 164 -0.01 6.80 -8.70
N VAL A 165 -0.88 7.57 -8.04
CA VAL A 165 -2.05 7.05 -7.33
C VAL A 165 -3.29 7.45 -8.12
N SER A 166 -4.21 6.51 -8.30
CA SER A 166 -5.55 6.82 -8.81
C SER A 166 -6.58 6.02 -8.05
N GLY A 167 -7.84 6.43 -8.11
CA GLY A 167 -8.89 5.70 -7.41
C GLY A 167 -10.26 5.86 -8.05
N TYR A 168 -11.05 4.81 -7.93
CA TYR A 168 -12.42 4.76 -8.43
C TYR A 168 -13.37 4.32 -7.33
N LEU A 169 -14.38 5.15 -7.06
CA LEU A 169 -15.45 4.87 -6.12
C LEU A 169 -16.67 4.30 -6.87
N PHE A 170 -17.24 3.21 -6.37
CA PHE A 170 -18.38 2.54 -6.98
C PHE A 170 -19.34 1.94 -5.94
N VAL A 171 -20.60 1.77 -6.36
CA VAL A 171 -21.64 1.01 -5.66
C VAL A 171 -22.26 0.09 -6.69
N GLY A 172 -22.28 -1.21 -6.43
CA GLY A 172 -22.67 -2.18 -7.46
C GLY A 172 -21.78 -2.08 -8.71
N GLY A 173 -22.41 -2.06 -9.88
CA GLY A 173 -21.72 -1.86 -11.16
C GLY A 173 -21.55 -0.40 -11.60
N HIS A 174 -21.90 0.56 -10.75
CA HIS A 174 -21.97 1.98 -11.12
C HIS A 174 -20.81 2.76 -10.51
N GLY A 175 -20.08 3.50 -11.35
CA GLY A 175 -19.05 4.44 -10.92
C GLY A 175 -19.66 5.76 -10.41
N TYR A 176 -19.14 6.26 -9.30
CA TYR A 176 -19.65 7.48 -8.64
C TYR A 176 -18.58 8.54 -8.41
N GLY A 177 -17.32 8.22 -8.67
CA GLY A 177 -16.28 9.21 -8.60
C GLY A 177 -14.93 8.64 -8.98
N HIS A 178 -14.09 9.51 -9.51
CA HIS A 178 -12.74 9.21 -9.95
C HIS A 178 -11.79 10.24 -9.35
N TRP A 179 -10.69 9.76 -8.79
CA TRP A 179 -9.62 10.55 -8.21
C TRP A 179 -8.33 10.27 -8.98
N ARG A 180 -7.65 11.34 -9.39
CA ARG A 180 -6.38 11.34 -10.13
C ARG A 180 -5.49 12.45 -9.61
#